data_AF-R1FPK6-F1
#
_entry.id   AF-R1FPK6-F1
#
_cell.length_a   1.000
_cell.length_b   1.000
_cell.length_c   1.000
_cell.angle_alpha   90.00
_cell.angle_beta   90.00
_cell.angle_gamma   90.00
#
_symmetry.space_group_name_H-M   'P 1'
#
loop_
_entity.id
_entity.type
_entity.pdbx_description
1 polymer ?
#
loop_
_entity_poly.entity_id
_entity_poly.type
_entity_poly.pdbx_seq_one_letter_code
_entity_poly.pdbx_strand_id
1 'polypeptide(L)'
;MPAALLTSLALGQMVASGGDFLTRNGFATLGPRPEFLVATMRSSSTIKHDLEQCLKQPPSFFEQHTFSIGHRGACMQFPEHTAESYVAAAATGAGIIECDVAVTKDGELVCRHSQCDLHTTTNILLTSLADKCTEPFKPADPDSGTGASAKCCTSDITLAEYKTLCGKMDGMDSTATTADEYVKGTAAWRTDLYSTCGTVVSHAESVELIKSHGALFTPELKAYTPGVGMPAYNTIRQKLMDEYTSAGVAPSDVWLQSFVEQDVMYWLAASPAGFGPQAVMLDNNYTDGTAGGLIDAFDRLSSAGVKILAPPMQMLVKVEAGEYLPSNYAMAAKAKGFELITWTLERSGPLVSGGGWYYGTSNDHTKVDGDMLDLTHTLATKVGVLGIFSDWPATTTFYANCMLKPRISIGEACDPLRPACASGLACLPKPHSRRKLMFASTDKCAADYTCM
;
A
#
# COMPACT_ATOMS: atom_id res chain seq x y z
N MET A 1 -50.18 -0.60 47.76
CA MET A 1 -49.77 -1.02 46.40
C MET A 1 -48.28 -0.70 46.28
N PRO A 2 -47.39 -1.69 46.09
CA PRO A 2 -45.96 -1.48 46.23
C PRO A 2 -45.36 -0.85 44.97
N ALA A 3 -44.35 -0.02 45.18
CA ALA A 3 -43.55 0.64 44.16
C ALA A 3 -42.67 -0.38 43.40
N ALA A 4 -42.72 -0.33 42.07
CA ALA A 4 -41.81 -1.09 41.20
C ALA A 4 -40.58 -0.23 40.90
N LEU A 5 -39.42 -0.64 41.44
CA LEU A 5 -38.10 -0.17 41.03
C LEU A 5 -37.85 -0.68 39.59
N LEU A 6 -37.75 0.24 38.63
CA LEU A 6 -37.17 -0.04 37.32
C LEU A 6 -35.64 0.03 37.43
N THR A 7 -35.00 -1.12 37.59
CA THR A 7 -33.56 -1.27 37.38
C THR A 7 -33.28 -1.25 35.87
N SER A 8 -32.69 -0.15 35.39
CA SER A 8 -32.11 -0.07 34.05
C SER A 8 -30.89 -0.99 33.96
N LEU A 9 -31.02 -2.13 33.28
CA LEU A 9 -29.86 -2.88 32.80
C LEU A 9 -29.21 -2.06 31.68
N ALA A 10 -28.06 -1.46 31.98
CA ALA A 10 -27.15 -1.00 30.95
C ALA A 10 -26.64 -2.23 30.18
N LEU A 11 -27.09 -2.39 28.93
CA LEU A 11 -26.41 -3.28 27.99
C LEU A 11 -25.04 -2.65 27.71
N GLY A 12 -24.03 -3.07 28.47
CA GLY A 12 -22.64 -2.88 28.07
C GLY A 12 -22.44 -3.61 26.75
N GLN A 13 -22.18 -2.85 25.68
CA GLN A 13 -21.63 -3.44 24.46
C GLN A 13 -20.30 -4.08 24.82
N MET A 14 -20.28 -5.41 24.88
CA MET A 14 -19.03 -6.16 24.81
C MET A 14 -18.42 -5.81 23.46
N VAL A 15 -17.38 -4.99 23.46
CA VAL A 15 -16.39 -4.96 22.40
C VAL A 15 -15.83 -6.37 22.36
N ALA A 16 -16.27 -7.17 21.39
CA ALA A 16 -15.63 -8.43 21.11
C ALA A 16 -14.18 -8.11 20.79
N SER A 17 -13.27 -8.54 21.65
CA SER A 17 -11.84 -8.55 21.40
C SER A 17 -11.59 -9.47 20.19
N GLY A 18 -11.67 -8.89 18.98
CA GLY A 18 -11.45 -9.57 17.70
C GLY A 18 -9.97 -9.85 17.43
N GLY A 19 -9.22 -10.27 18.44
CA GLY A 19 -7.94 -10.93 18.23
C GLY A 19 -8.20 -12.31 17.62
N ASP A 20 -7.40 -12.67 16.61
CA ASP A 20 -7.22 -14.01 16.03
C ASP A 20 -7.91 -14.35 14.69
N PHE A 21 -8.69 -13.47 14.05
CA PHE A 21 -9.30 -13.89 12.77
C PHE A 21 -8.43 -13.70 11.50
N LEU A 22 -7.39 -12.86 11.47
CA LEU A 22 -6.81 -12.42 10.18
C LEU A 22 -5.31 -12.62 9.95
N THR A 23 -4.60 -13.28 10.86
CA THR A 23 -3.27 -13.85 10.57
C THR A 23 -3.23 -15.30 11.05
N ARG A 24 -3.80 -16.22 10.26
CA ARG A 24 -3.58 -17.66 10.48
C ARG A 24 -2.07 -17.94 10.43
N ASN A 25 -1.43 -18.07 11.58
CA ASN A 25 -0.03 -18.50 11.73
C ASN A 25 0.99 -17.70 10.89
N GLY A 26 0.77 -16.40 10.64
CA GLY A 26 1.70 -15.54 9.88
C GLY A 26 1.67 -15.73 8.34
N PHE A 27 0.72 -16.49 7.79
CA PHE A 27 0.61 -16.70 6.34
C PHE A 27 -0.37 -15.71 5.68
N ALA A 28 -0.03 -15.30 4.46
CA ALA A 28 -0.84 -14.42 3.63
C ALA A 28 -1.97 -15.18 2.92
N THR A 29 -3.16 -14.59 2.88
CA THR A 29 -4.32 -15.11 2.13
C THR A 29 -4.53 -14.29 0.87
N LEU A 30 -4.11 -14.82 -0.28
CA LEU A 30 -4.00 -14.05 -1.52
C LEU A 30 -5.33 -13.93 -2.32
N GLY A 31 -6.32 -14.75 -2.01
CA GLY A 31 -7.58 -14.80 -2.75
C GLY A 31 -7.38 -15.19 -4.23
N PRO A 32 -8.36 -14.89 -5.11
CA PRO A 32 -8.34 -15.36 -6.51
C PRO A 32 -7.49 -14.49 -7.45
N ARG A 33 -7.03 -13.31 -7.01
CA ARG A 33 -6.39 -12.32 -7.88
C ARG A 33 -5.12 -12.84 -8.55
N PRO A 34 -4.17 -13.50 -7.85
CA PRO A 34 -2.99 -14.05 -8.52
C PRO A 34 -3.31 -15.07 -9.61
N GLU A 35 -4.25 -15.98 -9.36
CA GLU A 35 -4.64 -17.01 -10.34
C GLU A 35 -5.22 -16.37 -11.61
N PHE A 36 -6.11 -15.37 -11.44
CA PHE A 36 -6.66 -14.61 -12.55
C PHE A 36 -5.57 -13.89 -13.37
N LEU A 37 -4.61 -13.25 -12.70
CA LEU A 37 -3.50 -12.56 -13.37
C LEU A 37 -2.64 -13.54 -14.16
N VAL A 38 -2.19 -14.64 -13.56
CA VAL A 38 -1.37 -15.65 -14.23
C VAL A 38 -2.10 -16.29 -15.42
N ALA A 39 -3.40 -16.59 -15.27
CA ALA A 39 -4.19 -17.15 -16.36
C ALA A 39 -4.27 -16.23 -17.58
N THR A 40 -4.33 -14.91 -17.36
CA THR A 40 -4.40 -13.89 -18.42
C THR A 40 -3.03 -13.46 -18.96
N MET A 41 -1.92 -13.91 -18.37
CA MET A 41 -0.59 -13.64 -18.91
C MET A 41 -0.42 -14.18 -20.33
N ARG A 42 0.36 -13.47 -21.14
CA ARG A 42 0.68 -13.88 -22.52
C ARG A 42 1.49 -15.16 -22.52
N SER A 43 1.32 -15.99 -23.54
CA SER A 43 2.15 -17.18 -23.75
C SER A 43 3.63 -16.84 -24.02
N SER A 44 3.92 -15.61 -24.45
CA SER A 44 5.28 -15.10 -24.65
C SER A 44 5.96 -14.63 -23.38
N SER A 45 5.25 -14.54 -22.24
CA SER A 45 5.86 -14.14 -20.97
C SER A 45 6.89 -15.18 -20.52
N THR A 46 8.08 -14.70 -20.14
CA THR A 46 9.18 -15.55 -19.69
C THR A 46 9.01 -16.06 -18.25
N ILE A 47 8.12 -15.45 -17.47
CA ILE A 47 7.90 -15.79 -16.06
C ILE A 47 6.59 -16.57 -15.83
N LYS A 48 5.72 -16.66 -16.84
CA LYS A 48 4.40 -17.29 -16.71
C LYS A 48 4.51 -18.72 -16.16
N HIS A 49 5.41 -19.53 -16.69
CA HIS A 49 5.57 -20.93 -16.25
C HIS A 49 5.94 -21.02 -14.76
N ASP A 50 6.88 -20.19 -14.31
CA ASP A 50 7.30 -20.15 -12.90
C ASP A 50 6.15 -19.74 -11.98
N LEU A 51 5.36 -18.75 -12.39
CA LEU A 51 4.19 -18.31 -11.61
C LEU A 51 3.07 -19.36 -11.61
N GLU A 52 2.84 -20.07 -12.73
CA GLU A 52 1.93 -21.22 -12.79
C GLU A 52 2.35 -22.35 -11.85
N GLN A 53 3.65 -22.64 -11.71
CA GLN A 53 4.12 -23.61 -10.72
C GLN A 53 3.95 -23.07 -9.30
N CYS A 54 4.21 -21.79 -9.08
CA CYS A 54 4.08 -21.17 -7.76
C CYS A 54 2.63 -21.18 -7.24
N LEU A 55 1.63 -21.05 -8.13
CA LEU A 55 0.21 -21.19 -7.74
C LEU A 55 -0.15 -22.55 -7.13
N LYS A 56 0.68 -23.58 -7.33
CA LYS A 56 0.47 -24.92 -6.76
C LYS A 56 1.03 -25.05 -5.34
N GLN A 57 1.73 -24.03 -4.84
CA GLN A 57 2.28 -24.03 -3.49
C GLN A 57 1.15 -24.01 -2.46
N PRO A 58 1.34 -24.64 -1.28
CA PRO A 58 0.34 -24.62 -0.23
C PRO A 58 0.16 -23.20 0.32
N PRO A 59 -1.00 -22.86 0.91
CA PRO A 59 -1.23 -21.53 1.51
C PRO A 59 -0.14 -21.09 2.50
N SER A 60 0.51 -22.04 3.20
CA SER A 60 1.62 -21.77 4.12
C SER A 60 2.93 -21.34 3.45
N PHE A 61 2.99 -21.28 2.13
CA PHE A 61 4.15 -20.78 1.38
C PHE A 61 4.17 -19.25 1.34
N PHE A 62 2.98 -18.63 1.31
CA PHE A 62 2.83 -17.20 1.13
C PHE A 62 2.88 -16.51 2.49
N GLU A 63 3.80 -15.57 2.64
CA GLU A 63 4.02 -14.80 3.86
C GLU A 63 4.07 -13.31 3.52
N GLN A 64 3.96 -12.46 4.54
CA GLN A 64 4.21 -11.03 4.38
C GLN A 64 5.59 -10.77 3.79
N HIS A 65 5.69 -9.78 2.90
CA HIS A 65 6.96 -9.43 2.26
C HIS A 65 7.06 -7.92 2.07
N THR A 66 8.19 -7.32 2.44
CA THR A 66 8.39 -5.85 2.42
C THR A 66 8.35 -5.25 1.01
N PHE A 67 8.65 -6.04 -0.02
CA PHE A 67 8.41 -5.66 -1.43
C PHE A 67 6.94 -5.31 -1.72
N SER A 68 5.98 -5.90 -0.99
CA SER A 68 4.56 -5.59 -1.09
C SER A 68 4.19 -4.47 -0.12
N ILE A 69 3.85 -3.31 -0.68
CA ILE A 69 3.42 -2.14 0.08
C ILE A 69 1.93 -1.93 -0.14
N GLY A 70 1.14 -1.96 0.95
CA GLY A 70 -0.29 -1.70 0.91
C GLY A 70 -0.57 -0.21 0.75
N HIS A 71 -0.88 0.21 -0.49
CA HIS A 71 -1.23 1.60 -0.80
C HIS A 71 -2.57 1.91 -0.16
N ARG A 72 -2.54 2.75 0.87
CA ARG A 72 -3.69 3.07 1.72
C ARG A 72 -4.41 1.84 2.31
N GLY A 73 -3.65 0.76 2.50
CA GLY A 73 -4.14 -0.58 2.81
C GLY A 73 -4.45 -1.41 1.55
N ALA A 74 -5.62 -2.04 1.50
CA ALA A 74 -6.12 -2.86 0.39
C ALA A 74 -7.27 -2.12 -0.33
N CYS A 75 -6.98 -0.89 -0.76
CA CYS A 75 -7.99 0.08 -1.15
C CYS A 75 -8.71 -0.19 -2.50
N MET A 76 -8.38 -1.30 -3.17
CA MET A 76 -9.17 -1.79 -4.30
C MET A 76 -10.56 -2.29 -3.88
N GLN A 77 -10.66 -2.85 -2.66
CA GLN A 77 -11.88 -3.50 -2.17
C GLN A 77 -12.44 -2.88 -0.90
N PHE A 78 -11.59 -2.21 -0.11
CA PHE A 78 -11.95 -1.59 1.16
C PHE A 78 -11.77 -0.06 1.05
N PRO A 79 -12.59 0.75 1.76
CA PRO A 79 -12.36 2.18 1.84
C PRO A 79 -10.92 2.52 2.25
N GLU A 80 -10.27 3.43 1.52
CA GLU A 80 -8.87 3.76 1.78
C GLU A 80 -8.64 4.31 3.19
N HIS A 81 -7.50 3.94 3.80
CA HIS A 81 -7.09 4.34 5.14
C HIS A 81 -8.05 4.01 6.29
N THR A 82 -8.98 3.07 6.10
CA THR A 82 -9.77 2.56 7.23
C THR A 82 -9.08 1.39 7.89
N ALA A 83 -9.45 1.11 9.15
CA ALA A 83 -8.92 -0.03 9.89
C ALA A 83 -9.08 -1.34 9.10
N GLU A 84 -10.23 -1.54 8.45
CA GLU A 84 -10.52 -2.74 7.65
C GLU A 84 -9.59 -2.87 6.45
N SER A 85 -9.27 -1.75 5.78
CA SER A 85 -8.32 -1.73 4.67
C SER A 85 -6.91 -2.11 5.10
N TYR A 86 -6.45 -1.65 6.26
CA TYR A 86 -5.14 -2.02 6.82
C TYR A 86 -5.07 -3.48 7.23
N VAL A 87 -6.11 -3.97 7.91
CA VAL A 87 -6.21 -5.38 8.30
C VAL A 87 -6.20 -6.28 7.05
N ALA A 88 -6.94 -5.91 6.01
CA ALA A 88 -6.96 -6.65 4.75
C ALA A 88 -5.60 -6.62 4.02
N ALA A 89 -4.90 -5.49 4.03
CA ALA A 89 -3.56 -5.39 3.46
C ALA A 89 -2.57 -6.32 4.16
N ALA A 90 -2.56 -6.31 5.50
CA ALA A 90 -1.71 -7.21 6.27
C ALA A 90 -2.06 -8.69 6.03
N ALA A 91 -3.35 -9.02 6.02
CA ALA A 91 -3.83 -10.38 5.77
C ALA A 91 -3.50 -10.89 4.36
N THR A 92 -3.40 -9.99 3.38
CA THR A 92 -3.01 -10.31 1.99
C THR A 92 -1.50 -10.25 1.76
N GLY A 93 -0.71 -10.01 2.82
CA GLY A 93 0.74 -10.15 2.82
C GLY A 93 1.55 -8.88 2.55
N ALA A 94 0.92 -7.70 2.62
CA ALA A 94 1.67 -6.45 2.64
C ALA A 94 2.64 -6.45 3.85
N GLY A 95 3.94 -6.36 3.58
CA GLY A 95 4.96 -6.24 4.63
C GLY A 95 5.15 -4.80 5.10
N ILE A 96 4.69 -3.82 4.32
CA ILE A 96 4.69 -2.40 4.66
C ILE A 96 3.28 -1.87 4.35
N ILE A 97 2.72 -1.01 5.21
CA ILE A 97 1.41 -0.39 4.99
C ILE A 97 1.54 1.13 5.09
N GLU A 98 0.90 1.82 4.16
CA GLU A 98 0.90 3.27 4.05
C GLU A 98 -0.22 3.94 4.85
N CYS A 99 0.13 5.05 5.49
CA CYS A 99 -0.82 6.05 5.95
C CYS A 99 -0.45 7.40 5.32
N ASP A 100 -1.31 7.95 4.46
CA ASP A 100 -1.25 9.36 4.09
C ASP A 100 -1.70 10.18 5.30
N VAL A 101 -0.87 11.11 5.77
CA VAL A 101 -1.07 11.82 7.04
C VAL A 101 -1.62 13.22 6.77
N ALA A 102 -2.90 13.42 7.09
CA ALA A 102 -3.56 14.71 7.08
C ALA A 102 -3.70 15.28 8.52
N VAL A 103 -3.91 16.59 8.62
CA VAL A 103 -3.94 17.30 9.91
C VAL A 103 -5.34 17.83 10.22
N THR A 104 -5.86 17.52 11.40
CA THR A 104 -7.16 18.03 11.88
C THR A 104 -7.06 19.47 12.36
N LYS A 105 -8.21 20.13 12.57
CA LYS A 105 -8.29 21.51 13.06
C LYS A 105 -7.54 21.73 14.39
N ASP A 106 -7.59 20.73 15.26
CA ASP A 106 -6.93 20.70 16.58
C ASP A 106 -5.48 20.19 16.53
N GLY A 107 -4.92 19.96 15.33
CA GLY A 107 -3.51 19.59 15.15
C GLY A 107 -3.20 18.12 15.39
N GLU A 108 -4.21 17.26 15.38
CA GLU A 108 -4.05 15.81 15.41
C GLU A 108 -3.81 15.24 14.02
N LEU A 109 -3.16 14.08 13.97
CA LEU A 109 -2.79 13.40 12.75
C LEU A 109 -3.79 12.28 12.45
N VAL A 110 -4.28 12.19 11.21
CA VAL A 110 -5.21 11.15 10.76
C VAL A 110 -4.77 10.56 9.44
N CYS A 111 -5.12 9.29 9.19
CA CYS A 111 -4.82 8.65 7.93
C CYS A 111 -5.87 9.01 6.87
N ARG A 112 -5.50 9.86 5.91
CA ARG A 112 -6.32 10.33 4.80
C ARG A 112 -5.44 10.76 3.63
N HIS A 113 -5.83 10.36 2.42
CA HIS A 113 -5.05 10.63 1.21
C HIS A 113 -4.74 12.10 0.96
N SER A 114 -5.68 12.99 1.23
CA SER A 114 -5.48 14.43 1.04
C SER A 114 -6.05 15.22 2.18
N GLN A 115 -5.54 16.44 2.34
CA GLN A 115 -6.08 17.39 3.30
C GLN A 115 -7.55 17.73 3.01
N CYS A 116 -8.03 17.59 1.77
CA CYS A 116 -9.35 18.04 1.32
C CYS A 116 -10.12 17.01 0.47
N ASP A 117 -10.12 15.74 0.89
CA ASP A 117 -10.80 14.64 0.19
C ASP A 117 -12.02 14.09 0.94
N LEU A 118 -12.39 14.61 2.13
CA LEU A 118 -13.41 13.99 2.97
C LEU A 118 -14.76 13.84 2.25
N HIS A 119 -15.07 14.72 1.31
CA HIS A 119 -16.31 14.70 0.53
C HIS A 119 -16.42 13.55 -0.47
N THR A 120 -15.31 13.00 -0.99
CA THR A 120 -15.33 11.86 -1.95
C THR A 120 -15.10 10.51 -1.28
N THR A 121 -14.80 10.48 0.01
CA THR A 121 -14.21 9.31 0.69
C THR A 121 -14.78 9.05 2.08
N THR A 122 -15.65 9.93 2.56
CA THR A 122 -16.43 9.71 3.78
C THR A 122 -17.90 10.01 3.54
N ASN A 123 -18.72 9.81 4.56
CA ASN A 123 -20.11 10.26 4.60
C ASN A 123 -20.29 11.72 5.07
N ILE A 124 -19.25 12.55 5.16
CA ILE A 124 -19.33 13.89 5.79
C ILE A 124 -20.49 14.76 5.28
N LEU A 125 -20.76 14.72 3.96
CA LEU A 125 -21.85 15.47 3.32
C LEU A 125 -23.26 15.01 3.73
N LEU A 126 -23.37 13.85 4.38
CA LEU A 126 -24.62 13.27 4.89
C LEU A 126 -24.78 13.48 6.41
N THR A 127 -23.92 14.31 7.01
CA THR A 127 -23.92 14.60 8.44
C THR A 127 -24.05 16.11 8.69
N SER A 128 -24.28 16.52 9.93
CA SER A 128 -24.25 17.93 10.31
C SER A 128 -22.87 18.59 10.16
N LEU A 129 -21.80 17.80 9.96
CA LEU A 129 -20.46 18.35 9.72
C LEU A 129 -20.31 18.93 8.31
N ALA A 130 -21.25 18.68 7.40
CA ALA A 130 -21.28 19.30 6.08
C ALA A 130 -21.26 20.84 6.15
N ASP A 131 -21.86 21.44 7.19
CA ASP A 131 -21.89 22.89 7.41
C ASP A 131 -20.50 23.49 7.72
N LYS A 132 -19.51 22.65 8.03
CA LYS A 132 -18.14 23.06 8.31
C LYS A 132 -17.22 22.97 7.11
N CYS A 133 -17.66 22.35 6.03
CA CYS A 133 -16.82 22.17 4.85
C CYS A 133 -16.37 23.51 4.27
N THR A 134 -15.08 23.62 3.95
CA THR A 134 -14.48 24.79 3.30
C THR A 134 -15.30 25.26 2.09
N GLU A 135 -15.79 24.33 1.27
CA GLU A 135 -16.82 24.61 0.26
C GLU A 135 -17.99 23.62 0.44
N PRO A 136 -19.19 24.11 0.79
CA PRO A 136 -20.37 23.26 0.94
C PRO A 136 -20.77 22.64 -0.40
N PHE A 137 -21.57 21.57 -0.33
CA PHE A 137 -22.09 20.91 -1.52
C PHE A 137 -22.87 21.87 -2.42
N LYS A 138 -22.50 21.88 -3.70
CA LYS A 138 -23.20 22.56 -4.78
C LYS A 138 -23.69 21.50 -5.77
N PRO A 139 -25.00 21.43 -6.05
CA PRO A 139 -25.54 20.48 -7.01
C PRO A 139 -25.04 20.77 -8.42
N ALA A 140 -25.03 19.74 -9.27
CA ALA A 140 -24.86 19.92 -10.69
C ALA A 140 -25.99 20.79 -11.25
N ASP A 141 -25.65 21.59 -12.27
CA ASP A 141 -26.60 22.39 -13.05
C ASP A 141 -26.54 21.91 -14.50
N PRO A 142 -27.53 21.11 -14.94
CA PRO A 142 -27.61 20.61 -16.31
C PRO A 142 -27.74 21.73 -17.36
N ASP A 143 -28.34 22.87 -17.01
CA ASP A 143 -28.59 23.95 -17.96
C ASP A 143 -27.31 24.72 -18.29
N SER A 144 -26.41 24.88 -17.31
CA SER A 144 -25.09 25.50 -17.51
C SER A 144 -23.97 24.50 -17.80
N GLY A 145 -24.21 23.20 -17.65
CA GLY A 145 -23.19 22.15 -17.77
C GLY A 145 -22.20 22.12 -16.60
N THR A 146 -22.52 22.77 -15.48
CA THR A 146 -21.68 22.82 -14.28
C THR A 146 -21.85 21.53 -13.49
N GLY A 147 -20.76 20.82 -13.20
CA GLY A 147 -20.81 19.61 -12.36
C GLY A 147 -20.98 19.90 -10.87
N ALA A 148 -21.48 18.91 -10.14
CA ALA A 148 -21.58 18.96 -8.68
C ALA A 148 -20.19 19.10 -8.04
N SER A 149 -20.11 19.86 -6.95
CA SER A 149 -18.84 20.10 -6.26
C SER A 149 -19.02 20.22 -4.75
N ALA A 150 -17.97 19.88 -4.01
CA ALA A 150 -17.83 20.10 -2.58
C ALA A 150 -16.34 20.12 -2.24
N LYS A 151 -15.96 20.71 -1.11
CA LYS A 151 -14.61 20.65 -0.57
C LYS A 151 -14.68 20.60 0.95
N CYS A 152 -14.47 19.43 1.50
CA CYS A 152 -14.44 19.20 2.94
C CYS A 152 -13.02 18.77 3.32
N CYS A 153 -12.37 19.56 4.16
CA CYS A 153 -10.99 19.35 4.57
C CYS A 153 -10.90 18.78 5.98
N THR A 154 -9.88 17.95 6.22
CA THR A 154 -9.56 17.41 7.54
C THR A 154 -9.33 18.55 8.56
N SER A 155 -8.77 19.67 8.11
CA SER A 155 -8.56 20.90 8.90
C SER A 155 -9.85 21.67 9.23
N ASP A 156 -11.00 21.29 8.66
CA ASP A 156 -12.30 21.93 8.97
C ASP A 156 -12.87 21.43 10.31
N ILE A 157 -12.45 20.24 10.74
CA ILE A 157 -13.03 19.51 11.87
C ILE A 157 -11.97 19.04 12.87
N THR A 158 -12.39 18.81 14.12
CA THR A 158 -11.51 18.24 15.17
C THR A 158 -11.32 16.74 14.99
N LEU A 159 -10.34 16.13 15.66
CA LEU A 159 -10.20 14.67 15.69
C LEU A 159 -11.46 13.98 16.21
N ALA A 160 -12.06 14.52 17.27
CA ALA A 160 -13.28 13.97 17.86
C ALA A 160 -14.44 13.94 16.84
N GLU A 161 -14.54 14.97 16.00
CA GLU A 161 -15.54 15.04 14.93
C GLU A 161 -15.21 14.12 13.76
N TYR A 162 -13.95 14.10 13.32
CA TYR A 162 -13.46 13.17 12.31
C TYR A 162 -13.81 11.73 12.67
N LYS A 163 -13.64 11.36 13.94
CA LYS A 163 -13.94 10.03 14.48
C LYS A 163 -15.42 9.63 14.47
N THR A 164 -16.32 10.55 14.13
CA THR A 164 -17.74 10.25 13.91
C THR A 164 -18.07 9.86 12.47
N LEU A 165 -17.14 10.06 11.54
CA LEU A 165 -17.34 9.79 10.12
C LEU A 165 -17.19 8.30 9.79
N CYS A 166 -17.90 7.88 8.75
CA CYS A 166 -17.72 6.61 8.08
C CYS A 166 -16.87 6.82 6.82
N GLY A 167 -15.77 6.08 6.70
CA GLY A 167 -15.03 5.94 5.44
C GLY A 167 -15.88 5.20 4.40
N LYS A 168 -15.76 5.62 3.15
CA LYS A 168 -16.36 4.96 1.98
C LYS A 168 -15.34 4.85 0.86
N MET A 169 -15.66 4.06 -0.17
CA MET A 169 -14.84 4.04 -1.38
C MET A 169 -14.70 5.44 -1.98
N ASP A 170 -13.49 5.79 -2.41
CA ASP A 170 -13.22 7.05 -3.09
C ASP A 170 -14.02 7.11 -4.40
N GLY A 171 -14.75 8.21 -4.57
CA GLY A 171 -15.60 8.46 -5.72
C GLY A 171 -16.65 9.52 -5.45
N MET A 172 -17.04 10.22 -6.52
CA MET A 172 -18.15 11.16 -6.52
C MET A 172 -18.92 11.08 -7.84
N ASP A 173 -20.22 11.36 -7.80
CA ASP A 173 -21.03 11.59 -9.00
C ASP A 173 -21.07 13.08 -9.30
N SER A 174 -20.33 13.51 -10.33
CA SER A 174 -20.27 14.91 -10.76
C SER A 174 -21.57 15.40 -11.42
N THR A 175 -22.53 14.52 -11.70
CA THR A 175 -23.84 14.88 -12.26
C THR A 175 -24.94 14.97 -11.20
N ALA A 176 -24.61 14.66 -9.95
CA ALA A 176 -25.55 14.61 -8.84
C ALA A 176 -26.22 15.96 -8.55
N THR A 177 -27.52 15.93 -8.27
CA THR A 177 -28.28 17.11 -7.83
C THR A 177 -28.51 17.12 -6.31
N THR A 178 -28.12 16.04 -5.64
CA THR A 178 -28.21 15.89 -4.19
C THR A 178 -26.90 15.34 -3.61
N ALA A 179 -26.66 15.60 -2.32
CA ALA A 179 -25.49 15.07 -1.63
C ALA A 179 -25.50 13.52 -1.53
N ASP A 180 -26.70 12.92 -1.41
CA ASP A 180 -26.87 11.45 -1.36
C ASP A 180 -26.47 10.76 -2.68
N GLU A 181 -26.81 11.36 -3.82
CA GLU A 181 -26.33 10.92 -5.13
C GLU A 181 -24.82 11.16 -5.28
N TYR A 182 -24.35 12.34 -4.87
CA TYR A 182 -22.96 12.75 -5.04
C TYR A 182 -21.98 11.76 -4.41
N VAL A 183 -22.28 11.23 -3.23
CA VAL A 183 -21.38 10.30 -2.54
C VAL A 183 -21.35 8.89 -3.15
N LYS A 184 -22.26 8.55 -4.08
CA LYS A 184 -22.43 7.23 -4.72
C LYS A 184 -21.69 7.12 -6.06
N GLY A 185 -20.50 7.73 -6.14
CA GLY A 185 -19.68 7.74 -7.36
C GLY A 185 -18.54 6.72 -7.39
N THR A 186 -18.65 5.60 -6.68
CA THR A 186 -17.63 4.55 -6.68
C THR A 186 -17.43 4.02 -8.11
N ALA A 187 -16.19 3.97 -8.59
CA ALA A 187 -15.90 3.43 -9.90
C ALA A 187 -16.33 1.95 -9.99
N ALA A 188 -16.98 1.56 -11.10
CA ALA A 188 -17.60 0.22 -11.23
C ALA A 188 -16.62 -0.97 -11.19
N TRP A 189 -15.32 -0.72 -11.34
CA TRP A 189 -14.26 -1.73 -11.20
C TRP A 189 -13.77 -1.88 -9.74
N ARG A 190 -14.24 -1.03 -8.82
CA ARG A 190 -14.15 -1.20 -7.37
C ARG A 190 -15.46 -1.79 -6.84
N THR A 191 -15.56 -1.97 -5.52
CA THR A 191 -16.77 -2.52 -4.89
C THR A 191 -17.14 -1.75 -3.63
N ASP A 192 -18.45 -1.55 -3.43
CA ASP A 192 -18.99 -1.05 -2.16
C ASP A 192 -19.37 -2.18 -1.19
N LEU A 193 -19.10 -3.45 -1.55
CA LEU A 193 -19.46 -4.62 -0.74
C LEU A 193 -18.93 -4.55 0.69
N TYR A 194 -17.71 -4.01 0.86
CA TYR A 194 -17.05 -3.83 2.16
C TYR A 194 -17.08 -2.36 2.64
N SER A 195 -17.85 -1.51 1.96
CA SER A 195 -17.94 -0.07 2.21
C SER A 195 -19.24 0.32 2.93
N THR A 196 -19.55 -0.37 4.04
CA THR A 196 -20.76 -0.08 4.84
C THR A 196 -20.57 1.14 5.76
N CYS A 197 -19.49 1.15 6.54
CA CYS A 197 -19.00 2.27 7.31
C CYS A 197 -17.55 1.94 7.71
N GLY A 198 -16.58 2.26 6.85
CA GLY A 198 -15.19 1.95 7.15
C GLY A 198 -14.69 2.79 8.33
N THR A 199 -13.98 2.16 9.26
CA THR A 199 -13.55 2.80 10.51
C THR A 199 -12.38 3.74 10.24
N VAL A 200 -12.61 5.05 10.36
CA VAL A 200 -11.56 6.06 10.21
C VAL A 200 -10.60 6.06 11.41
N VAL A 201 -9.30 6.30 11.16
CA VAL A 201 -8.24 6.18 12.17
C VAL A 201 -7.37 7.44 12.28
N SER A 202 -6.95 7.77 13.50
CA SER A 202 -5.79 8.63 13.71
C SER A 202 -4.52 7.94 13.22
N HIS A 203 -3.46 8.71 12.97
CA HIS A 203 -2.17 8.15 12.63
C HIS A 203 -1.65 7.25 13.76
N ALA A 204 -1.68 7.69 15.02
CA ALA A 204 -1.30 6.87 16.17
C ALA A 204 -2.06 5.53 16.28
N GLU A 205 -3.38 5.50 16.06
CA GLU A 205 -4.15 4.24 16.06
C GLU A 205 -3.76 3.33 14.88
N SER A 206 -3.47 3.91 13.71
CA SER A 206 -2.96 3.14 12.57
C SER A 206 -1.62 2.49 12.88
N VAL A 207 -0.73 3.18 13.62
CA VAL A 207 0.57 2.66 14.02
C VAL A 207 0.38 1.42 14.88
N GLU A 208 -0.45 1.49 15.91
CA GLU A 208 -0.73 0.34 16.78
C GLU A 208 -1.39 -0.81 16.02
N LEU A 209 -2.35 -0.51 15.12
CA LEU A 209 -3.03 -1.52 14.32
C LEU A 209 -2.06 -2.25 13.39
N ILE A 210 -1.32 -1.52 12.56
CA ILE A 210 -0.35 -2.08 11.60
C ILE A 210 0.72 -2.89 12.34
N LYS A 211 1.24 -2.36 13.47
CA LYS A 211 2.19 -3.07 14.34
C LYS A 211 1.65 -4.39 14.87
N SER A 212 0.38 -4.42 15.29
CA SER A 212 -0.27 -5.64 15.81
C SER A 212 -0.38 -6.75 14.76
N HIS A 213 -0.28 -6.39 13.47
CA HIS A 213 -0.27 -7.30 12.34
C HIS A 213 1.13 -7.61 11.79
N GLY A 214 2.20 -7.15 12.47
CA GLY A 214 3.59 -7.46 12.10
C GLY A 214 4.11 -6.75 10.85
N ALA A 215 3.37 -5.78 10.31
CA ALA A 215 3.78 -4.99 9.16
C ALA A 215 4.57 -3.73 9.58
N LEU A 216 5.39 -3.22 8.66
CA LEU A 216 6.17 -1.99 8.79
C LEU A 216 5.40 -0.79 8.18
N PHE A 217 6.00 0.40 8.20
CA PHE A 217 5.26 1.65 7.96
C PHE A 217 5.87 2.51 6.85
N THR A 218 5.01 3.14 6.05
CA THR A 218 5.44 4.21 5.13
C THR A 218 4.47 5.39 5.18
N PRO A 219 4.56 6.27 6.19
CA PRO A 219 3.66 7.41 6.31
C PRO A 219 4.01 8.52 5.32
N GLU A 220 3.02 9.04 4.57
CA GLU A 220 3.20 10.22 3.72
C GLU A 220 2.71 11.48 4.43
N LEU A 221 3.59 12.45 4.72
CA LEU A 221 3.10 13.74 5.22
C LEU A 221 2.46 14.55 4.08
N LYS A 222 1.13 14.72 4.10
CA LYS A 222 0.46 15.53 3.09
C LYS A 222 0.72 17.01 3.33
N ALA A 223 0.95 17.72 2.22
CA ALA A 223 1.08 19.17 2.26
C ALA A 223 -0.16 19.79 2.90
N TYR A 224 0.05 20.63 3.92
CA TYR A 224 -1.02 21.39 4.54
C TYR A 224 -0.57 22.83 4.79
N THR A 225 -1.53 23.75 4.74
CA THR A 225 -1.32 25.15 5.12
C THR A 225 -1.96 25.36 6.49
N PRO A 226 -1.18 25.70 7.54
CA PRO A 226 -1.74 25.96 8.86
C PRO A 226 -2.80 27.07 8.85
N GLY A 227 -4.01 26.74 9.31
CA GLY A 227 -5.04 27.72 9.61
C GLY A 227 -4.82 28.42 10.95
N VAL A 228 -5.71 29.36 11.29
CA VAL A 228 -5.67 30.07 12.58
C VAL A 228 -5.82 29.05 13.72
N GLY A 229 -4.86 29.06 14.66
CA GLY A 229 -4.84 28.18 15.82
C GLY A 229 -4.28 26.78 15.58
N MET A 230 -3.98 26.41 14.32
CA MET A 230 -3.30 25.15 14.02
C MET A 230 -1.80 25.23 14.34
N PRO A 231 -1.15 24.09 14.63
CA PRO A 231 0.29 24.05 14.83
C PRO A 231 1.07 24.53 13.60
N ALA A 232 2.27 25.06 13.84
CA ALA A 232 3.22 25.36 12.78
C ALA A 232 3.66 24.07 12.07
N TYR A 233 4.01 24.16 10.79
CA TYR A 233 4.32 22.98 9.97
C TYR A 233 5.47 22.13 10.54
N ASN A 234 6.52 22.75 11.07
CA ASN A 234 7.61 22.00 11.72
C ASN A 234 7.15 21.23 12.97
N THR A 235 6.14 21.70 13.68
CA THR A 235 5.54 20.96 14.80
C THR A 235 4.88 19.68 14.30
N ILE A 236 4.21 19.72 13.14
CA ILE A 236 3.62 18.53 12.52
C ILE A 236 4.69 17.56 12.00
N ARG A 237 5.76 18.06 11.36
CA ARG A 237 6.89 17.23 10.92
C ARG A 237 7.53 16.46 12.08
N GLN A 238 7.68 17.11 13.23
CA GLN A 238 8.19 16.47 14.44
C GLN A 238 7.17 15.50 15.03
N LYS A 239 5.91 15.92 15.16
CA LYS A 239 4.83 15.08 15.71
C LYS A 239 4.70 13.74 15.00
N LEU A 240 4.86 13.72 13.67
CA LEU A 240 4.87 12.48 12.90
C LEU A 240 5.92 11.46 13.41
N MET A 241 7.16 11.90 13.66
CA MET A 241 8.22 11.06 14.23
C MET A 241 7.95 10.69 15.69
N ASP A 242 7.39 11.62 16.46
CA ASP A 242 7.10 11.43 17.88
C ASP A 242 6.05 10.34 18.11
N GLU A 243 5.04 10.22 17.24
CA GLU A 243 4.01 9.18 17.35
C GLU A 243 4.61 7.76 17.17
N TYR A 244 5.55 7.57 16.24
CA TYR A 244 6.28 6.31 16.12
C TYR A 244 7.20 6.03 17.32
N THR A 245 7.91 7.06 17.78
CA THR A 245 8.80 6.95 18.95
C THR A 245 8.00 6.56 20.21
N SER A 246 6.83 7.18 20.38
CA SER A 246 5.92 6.92 21.50
C SER A 246 5.31 5.51 21.45
N ALA A 247 5.04 5.00 20.24
CA ALA A 247 4.60 3.62 20.01
C ALA A 247 5.75 2.59 20.15
N GLY A 248 6.99 3.02 20.43
CA GLY A 248 8.15 2.15 20.53
C GLY A 248 8.51 1.46 19.21
N VAL A 249 8.22 2.11 18.08
CA VAL A 249 8.61 1.64 16.73
C VAL A 249 10.02 2.13 16.43
N ALA A 250 10.87 1.22 15.94
CA ALA A 250 12.23 1.59 15.56
C ALA A 250 12.21 2.46 14.29
N PRO A 251 13.04 3.51 14.17
CA PRO A 251 13.09 4.31 12.96
C PRO A 251 13.44 3.52 11.69
N SER A 252 14.14 2.39 11.82
CA SER A 252 14.44 1.45 10.73
C SER A 252 13.21 0.72 10.18
N ASP A 253 12.06 0.80 10.85
CA ASP A 253 10.82 0.16 10.43
C ASP A 253 9.89 1.16 9.71
N VAL A 254 10.35 2.41 9.50
CA VAL A 254 9.52 3.52 9.02
C VAL A 254 10.18 4.24 7.85
N TRP A 255 9.47 4.32 6.72
CA TRP A 255 9.83 5.10 5.54
C TRP A 255 9.00 6.37 5.48
N LEU A 256 9.44 7.44 6.14
CA LEU A 256 8.76 8.73 6.06
C LEU A 256 8.83 9.25 4.63
N GLN A 257 7.69 9.54 3.99
CA GLN A 257 7.64 9.99 2.61
C GLN A 257 6.93 11.34 2.47
N SER A 258 7.31 12.12 1.45
CA SER A 258 6.62 13.38 1.09
C SER A 258 6.97 13.81 -0.33
N PHE A 259 6.02 14.47 -1.01
CA PHE A 259 6.30 15.23 -2.24
C PHE A 259 6.93 16.60 -1.95
N VAL A 260 6.86 17.07 -0.70
CA VAL A 260 7.43 18.35 -0.26
C VAL A 260 8.87 18.11 0.18
N GLU A 261 9.82 18.56 -0.64
CA GLU A 261 11.25 18.37 -0.36
C GLU A 261 11.67 18.87 1.02
N GLN A 262 11.09 19.98 1.49
CA GLN A 262 11.39 20.53 2.81
C GLN A 262 11.02 19.60 3.97
N ASP A 263 10.06 18.68 3.80
CA ASP A 263 9.74 17.65 4.80
C ASP A 263 10.89 16.64 4.91
N VAL A 264 11.36 16.15 3.76
CA VAL A 264 12.49 15.19 3.68
C VAL A 264 13.76 15.81 4.25
N MET A 265 14.07 17.05 3.86
CA MET A 265 15.25 17.77 4.38
C MET A 265 15.15 18.02 5.88
N TYR A 266 13.95 18.27 6.40
CA TYR A 266 13.74 18.39 7.84
C TYR A 266 14.04 17.09 8.57
N TRP A 267 13.53 15.94 8.10
CA TRP A 267 13.78 14.65 8.77
C TRP A 267 15.24 14.21 8.70
N LEU A 268 15.92 14.47 7.57
CA LEU A 268 17.37 14.26 7.43
C LEU A 268 18.16 15.05 8.48
N ALA A 269 17.79 16.31 8.71
CA ALA A 269 18.48 17.18 9.66
C ALA A 269 18.10 16.90 11.13
N ALA A 270 16.82 16.66 11.40
CA ALA A 270 16.29 16.47 12.75
C ALA A 270 16.54 15.06 13.31
N SER A 271 16.69 14.06 12.44
CA SER A 271 16.87 12.65 12.84
C SER A 271 17.94 11.94 11.99
N PRO A 272 19.20 12.43 11.94
CA PRO A 272 20.23 11.94 11.02
C PRO A 272 20.68 10.50 11.26
N ALA A 273 20.49 9.98 12.47
CA ALA A 273 20.73 8.58 12.84
C ALA A 273 19.43 7.81 13.18
N GLY A 274 18.27 8.45 13.02
CA GLY A 274 16.94 7.88 13.29
C GLY A 274 16.16 7.72 11.99
N PHE A 275 15.13 8.56 11.79
CA PHE A 275 14.22 8.46 10.65
C PHE A 275 14.80 8.99 9.32
N GLY A 276 15.73 9.95 9.40
CA GLY A 276 16.32 10.60 8.22
C GLY A 276 16.90 9.63 7.18
N PRO A 277 17.71 8.62 7.57
CA PRO A 277 18.26 7.65 6.63
C PRO A 277 17.26 6.86 5.77
N GLN A 278 16.00 6.71 6.22
CA GLN A 278 14.94 6.03 5.46
C GLN A 278 13.92 6.99 4.83
N ALA A 279 14.14 8.31 4.94
CA ALA A 279 13.24 9.29 4.36
C ALA A 279 13.20 9.16 2.81
N VAL A 280 12.00 9.21 2.27
CA VAL A 280 11.69 8.96 0.86
C VAL A 280 11.21 10.25 0.20
N MET A 281 11.88 10.64 -0.88
CA MET A 281 11.41 11.74 -1.73
C MET A 281 10.44 11.19 -2.77
N LEU A 282 9.16 11.51 -2.63
CA LEU A 282 8.15 11.19 -3.65
C LEU A 282 8.34 12.12 -4.85
N ASP A 283 8.12 11.57 -6.04
CA ASP A 283 8.30 12.31 -7.29
C ASP A 283 7.07 12.16 -8.19
N ASN A 284 6.52 13.28 -8.63
CA ASN A 284 5.48 13.35 -9.67
C ASN A 284 5.85 14.39 -10.75
N ASN A 285 7.10 14.83 -10.79
CA ASN A 285 7.59 15.78 -11.78
C ASN A 285 8.03 15.04 -13.05
N TYR A 286 7.06 14.77 -13.92
CA TYR A 286 7.25 14.01 -15.14
C TYR A 286 8.36 14.56 -16.04
N THR A 287 9.18 13.65 -16.54
CA THR A 287 10.28 13.89 -17.47
C THR A 287 10.46 12.66 -18.36
N ASP A 288 11.06 12.85 -19.53
CA ASP A 288 11.54 11.74 -20.37
C ASP A 288 12.78 11.04 -19.78
N GLY A 289 13.26 11.52 -18.63
CA GLY A 289 14.41 10.99 -17.91
C GLY A 289 15.74 11.49 -18.45
N THR A 290 15.77 12.55 -19.26
CA THR A 290 17.00 13.17 -19.77
C THR A 290 17.28 14.54 -19.15
N ALA A 291 16.24 15.33 -18.88
CA ALA A 291 16.31 16.63 -18.21
C ALA A 291 14.93 17.04 -17.67
N GLY A 292 14.88 17.98 -16.73
CA GLY A 292 13.63 18.50 -16.18
C GLY A 292 13.02 17.62 -15.10
N GLY A 293 12.17 18.21 -14.26
CA GLY A 293 11.61 17.54 -13.10
C GLY A 293 12.68 17.25 -12.03
N LEU A 294 12.54 16.14 -11.29
CA LEU A 294 13.44 15.85 -10.17
C LEU A 294 14.86 15.47 -10.61
N ILE A 295 15.06 15.06 -11.86
CA ILE A 295 16.37 14.66 -12.38
C ILE A 295 17.42 15.78 -12.27
N ASP A 296 16.97 17.04 -12.45
CA ASP A 296 17.82 18.22 -12.36
C ASP A 296 18.30 18.47 -10.91
N ALA A 297 17.61 17.89 -9.93
CA ALA A 297 17.93 18.00 -8.52
C ALA A 297 18.72 16.80 -7.97
N PHE A 298 18.93 15.72 -8.73
CA PHE A 298 19.55 14.48 -8.24
C PHE A 298 20.89 14.70 -7.54
N ASP A 299 21.78 15.50 -8.12
CA ASP A 299 23.08 15.78 -7.50
C ASP A 299 22.95 16.49 -6.16
N ARG A 300 22.02 17.44 -6.07
CA ARG A 300 21.74 18.19 -4.85
C ARG A 300 21.08 17.30 -3.79
N LEU A 301 20.10 16.48 -4.17
CA LEU A 301 19.39 15.58 -3.26
C LEU A 301 20.31 14.50 -2.70
N SER A 302 21.10 13.85 -3.55
CA SER A 302 22.09 12.85 -3.14
C SER A 302 23.13 13.46 -2.20
N SER A 303 23.65 14.66 -2.53
CA SER A 303 24.58 15.40 -1.66
C SER A 303 23.97 15.81 -0.32
N ALA A 304 22.66 16.07 -0.28
CA ALA A 304 21.93 16.39 0.95
C ALA A 304 21.63 15.14 1.82
N GLY A 305 21.90 13.93 1.32
CA GLY A 305 21.71 12.68 2.05
C GLY A 305 20.39 11.95 1.75
N VAL A 306 19.62 12.40 0.75
CA VAL A 306 18.45 11.64 0.27
C VAL A 306 18.95 10.36 -0.37
N LYS A 307 18.41 9.22 0.07
CA LYS A 307 18.81 7.88 -0.43
C LYS A 307 17.74 7.21 -1.28
N ILE A 308 16.46 7.49 -1.01
CA ILE A 308 15.34 6.77 -1.60
C ILE A 308 14.46 7.76 -2.37
N LEU A 309 14.21 7.46 -3.65
CA LEU A 309 13.23 8.15 -4.47
C LEU A 309 12.02 7.26 -4.71
N ALA A 310 10.84 7.85 -4.79
CA ALA A 310 9.60 7.15 -5.08
C ALA A 310 8.81 7.82 -6.22
N PRO A 311 9.18 7.56 -7.50
CA PRO A 311 8.41 8.00 -8.67
C PRO A 311 7.29 7.02 -9.02
N PRO A 312 6.29 7.44 -9.83
CA PRO A 312 5.28 6.53 -10.33
C PRO A 312 5.88 5.51 -11.30
N MET A 313 5.26 4.32 -11.41
CA MET A 313 5.79 3.20 -12.21
C MET A 313 6.04 3.59 -13.67
N GLN A 314 5.14 4.41 -14.24
CA GLN A 314 5.25 4.90 -15.61
C GLN A 314 6.52 5.73 -15.88
N MET A 315 7.16 6.28 -14.84
CA MET A 315 8.46 6.96 -14.97
C MET A 315 9.63 6.00 -14.91
N LEU A 316 9.46 4.77 -14.43
CA LEU A 316 10.55 3.80 -14.24
C LEU A 316 10.73 2.83 -15.40
N VAL A 317 9.73 2.69 -16.25
CA VAL A 317 9.77 1.77 -17.40
C VAL A 317 9.52 2.49 -18.71
N LYS A 318 10.11 1.93 -19.77
CA LYS A 318 9.75 2.19 -21.16
C LYS A 318 9.45 0.86 -21.85
N VAL A 319 8.79 0.93 -23.00
CA VAL A 319 8.59 -0.23 -23.86
C VAL A 319 9.40 -0.09 -25.13
N GLU A 320 10.19 -1.11 -25.45
CA GLU A 320 10.97 -1.18 -26.68
C GLU A 320 10.89 -2.61 -27.22
N ALA A 321 10.65 -2.75 -28.53
CA ALA A 321 10.48 -4.06 -29.19
C ALA A 321 9.47 -5.00 -28.50
N GLY A 322 8.45 -4.44 -27.82
CA GLY A 322 7.44 -5.23 -27.12
C GLY A 322 7.90 -5.80 -25.77
N GLU A 323 8.94 -5.24 -25.16
CA GLU A 323 9.39 -5.59 -23.82
C GLU A 323 9.42 -4.38 -22.89
N TYR A 324 9.10 -4.60 -21.61
CA TYR A 324 9.38 -3.63 -20.56
C TYR A 324 10.88 -3.57 -20.26
N LEU A 325 11.42 -2.34 -20.24
CA LEU A 325 12.81 -2.04 -19.95
C LEU A 325 12.90 -0.85 -18.98
N PRO A 326 14.01 -0.71 -18.22
CA PRO A 326 14.26 0.50 -17.44
C PRO A 326 14.22 1.77 -18.30
N SER A 327 13.55 2.81 -17.80
CA SER A 327 13.55 4.14 -18.42
C SER A 327 14.90 4.85 -18.23
N ASN A 328 15.08 5.98 -18.94
CA ASN A 328 16.25 6.84 -18.73
C ASN A 328 16.27 7.40 -17.29
N TYR A 329 15.12 7.76 -16.73
CA TYR A 329 15.01 8.21 -15.35
C TYR A 329 15.51 7.13 -14.37
N ALA A 330 15.04 5.89 -14.53
CA ALA A 330 15.43 4.79 -13.66
C ALA A 330 16.94 4.54 -13.70
N MET A 331 17.52 4.52 -14.90
CA MET A 331 18.97 4.37 -15.06
C MET A 331 19.75 5.55 -14.47
N ALA A 332 19.28 6.79 -14.68
CA ALA A 332 19.92 7.98 -14.13
C ALA A 332 19.88 7.99 -12.59
N ALA A 333 18.74 7.65 -11.98
CA ALA A 333 18.59 7.58 -10.54
C ALA A 333 19.52 6.52 -9.93
N LYS A 334 19.57 5.31 -10.51
CA LYS A 334 20.49 4.25 -10.08
C LYS A 334 21.96 4.65 -10.26
N ALA A 335 22.31 5.35 -11.34
CA ALA A 335 23.67 5.84 -11.56
C ALA A 335 24.12 6.88 -10.51
N LYS A 336 23.17 7.58 -9.88
CA LYS A 336 23.42 8.50 -8.76
C LYS A 336 23.36 7.83 -7.38
N GLY A 337 23.16 6.51 -7.34
CA GLY A 337 23.14 5.72 -6.11
C GLY A 337 21.82 5.75 -5.35
N PHE A 338 20.74 6.24 -5.96
CA PHE A 338 19.42 6.20 -5.32
C PHE A 338 18.85 4.78 -5.29
N GLU A 339 18.22 4.44 -4.18
CA GLU A 339 17.27 3.34 -4.09
C GLU A 339 15.90 3.81 -4.60
N LEU A 340 15.09 2.88 -5.10
CA LEU A 340 13.82 3.21 -5.74
C LEU A 340 12.68 2.43 -5.09
N ILE A 341 11.61 3.11 -4.75
CA ILE A 341 10.28 2.54 -4.47
C ILE A 341 9.34 3.07 -5.57
N THR A 342 8.22 2.41 -5.88
CA THR A 342 7.33 2.94 -6.94
C THR A 342 5.85 2.71 -6.69
N TRP A 343 5.02 3.57 -7.29
CA TRP A 343 3.57 3.64 -7.07
C TRP A 343 2.79 3.87 -8.38
N THR A 344 1.56 3.39 -8.58
CA THR A 344 0.87 2.31 -7.85
C THR A 344 0.29 1.31 -8.84
N LEU A 345 0.52 0.01 -8.62
CA LEU A 345 0.26 -1.07 -9.60
C LEU A 345 -1.20 -1.20 -10.03
N GLU A 346 -2.14 -1.11 -9.09
CA GLU A 346 -3.53 -1.54 -9.30
C GLU A 346 -4.56 -0.42 -9.14
N ARG A 347 -4.13 0.84 -9.25
CA ARG A 347 -5.04 1.99 -9.23
C ARG A 347 -5.66 2.29 -10.61
N SER A 348 -5.93 1.24 -11.38
CA SER A 348 -6.59 1.28 -12.70
C SER A 348 -7.65 0.19 -12.79
N GLY A 349 -8.68 0.42 -13.60
CA GLY A 349 -9.62 -0.65 -13.99
C GLY A 349 -8.96 -1.75 -14.84
N PRO A 350 -9.75 -2.71 -15.36
CA PRO A 350 -9.24 -3.78 -16.21
C PRO A 350 -8.41 -3.27 -17.38
N LEU A 351 -7.25 -3.88 -17.63
CA LEU A 351 -6.27 -3.41 -18.60
C LEU A 351 -6.63 -3.70 -20.06
N VAL A 352 -7.77 -4.35 -20.31
CA VAL A 352 -8.26 -4.62 -21.67
C VAL A 352 -8.45 -3.34 -22.50
N SER A 353 -8.78 -2.23 -21.85
CA SER A 353 -8.88 -0.89 -22.46
C SER A 353 -7.61 -0.06 -22.30
N GLY A 354 -6.52 -0.65 -21.80
CA GLY A 354 -5.33 0.04 -21.31
C GLY A 354 -5.48 0.47 -19.85
N GLY A 355 -4.34 0.62 -19.16
CA GLY A 355 -4.27 1.08 -17.77
C GLY A 355 -4.31 2.60 -17.59
N GLY A 356 -4.46 3.35 -18.68
CA GLY A 356 -4.58 4.79 -18.68
C GLY A 356 -3.31 5.46 -18.14
N TRP A 357 -3.51 6.49 -17.32
CA TRP A 357 -2.42 7.32 -16.81
C TRP A 357 -1.39 6.52 -15.98
N TYR A 358 -1.80 5.56 -15.15
CA TYR A 358 -0.87 4.82 -14.28
C TYR A 358 0.14 3.97 -15.05
N TYR A 359 -0.17 3.64 -16.30
CA TYR A 359 0.69 2.86 -17.20
C TYR A 359 1.40 3.72 -18.24
N GLY A 360 1.06 5.01 -18.34
CA GLY A 360 1.76 6.00 -19.17
C GLY A 360 2.19 5.48 -20.55
N THR A 361 3.50 5.52 -20.81
CA THR A 361 4.08 5.09 -22.09
C THR A 361 4.00 3.57 -22.34
N SER A 362 3.75 2.77 -21.31
CA SER A 362 3.53 1.33 -21.46
C SER A 362 2.07 0.96 -21.72
N ASN A 363 1.14 1.92 -21.72
CA ASN A 363 -0.30 1.68 -21.92
C ASN A 363 -0.63 0.97 -23.25
N ASP A 364 0.13 1.24 -24.31
CA ASP A 364 -0.06 0.59 -25.61
C ASP A 364 0.48 -0.83 -25.66
N HIS A 365 1.38 -1.16 -24.75
CA HIS A 365 1.85 -2.52 -24.57
C HIS A 365 1.02 -3.30 -23.55
N THR A 366 0.47 -2.64 -22.53
CA THR A 366 -0.25 -3.26 -21.42
C THR A 366 -1.72 -3.44 -21.79
N LYS A 367 -2.10 -4.65 -22.23
CA LYS A 367 -3.41 -4.94 -22.85
C LYS A 367 -4.18 -6.07 -22.19
N VAL A 368 -3.56 -6.85 -21.30
CA VAL A 368 -4.22 -7.86 -20.48
C VAL A 368 -3.78 -7.71 -19.04
N ASP A 369 -4.63 -8.10 -18.09
CA ASP A 369 -4.32 -7.89 -16.67
C ASP A 369 -3.05 -8.61 -16.23
N GLY A 370 -2.76 -9.79 -16.78
CA GLY A 370 -1.52 -10.53 -16.54
C GLY A 370 -0.24 -9.77 -16.91
N ASP A 371 -0.30 -8.77 -17.80
CA ASP A 371 0.87 -7.93 -18.13
C ASP A 371 1.41 -7.17 -16.90
N MET A 372 0.58 -6.99 -15.85
CA MET A 372 1.02 -6.43 -14.56
C MET A 372 2.16 -7.24 -13.94
N LEU A 373 2.17 -8.57 -14.09
CA LEU A 373 3.19 -9.44 -13.52
C LEU A 373 4.52 -9.33 -14.29
N ASP A 374 4.46 -9.17 -15.61
CA ASP A 374 5.65 -8.91 -16.43
C ASP A 374 6.24 -7.51 -16.16
N LEU A 375 5.38 -6.50 -15.99
CA LEU A 375 5.78 -5.16 -15.55
C LEU A 375 6.43 -5.21 -14.16
N THR A 376 5.77 -5.85 -13.20
CA THR A 376 6.29 -6.07 -11.84
C THR A 376 7.64 -6.75 -11.88
N HIS A 377 7.82 -7.74 -12.77
CA HIS A 377 9.09 -8.42 -12.92
C HIS A 377 10.20 -7.49 -13.41
N THR A 378 9.92 -6.64 -14.39
CA THR A 378 10.88 -5.64 -14.86
C THR A 378 11.23 -4.62 -13.78
N LEU A 379 10.24 -4.14 -13.03
CA LEU A 379 10.47 -3.23 -11.90
C LEU A 379 11.37 -3.88 -10.84
N ALA A 380 11.14 -5.15 -10.51
CA ALA A 380 11.91 -5.85 -9.48
C ALA A 380 13.32 -6.23 -9.95
N THR A 381 13.49 -6.76 -11.16
CA THR A 381 14.76 -7.39 -11.57
C THR A 381 15.63 -6.53 -12.48
N LYS A 382 15.03 -5.69 -13.33
CA LYS A 382 15.78 -4.81 -14.25
C LYS A 382 15.95 -3.40 -13.69
N VAL A 383 14.91 -2.84 -13.05
CA VAL A 383 14.99 -1.54 -12.37
C VAL A 383 15.58 -1.70 -10.97
N GLY A 384 15.23 -2.77 -10.25
CA GLY A 384 15.71 -3.01 -8.90
C GLY A 384 15.03 -2.11 -7.86
N VAL A 385 13.71 -2.01 -7.90
CA VAL A 385 12.93 -1.33 -6.86
C VAL A 385 12.93 -2.14 -5.55
N LEU A 386 12.97 -1.46 -4.41
CA LEU A 386 12.89 -2.06 -3.07
C LEU A 386 11.49 -2.56 -2.75
N GLY A 387 10.46 -1.90 -3.29
CA GLY A 387 9.06 -2.26 -3.09
C GLY A 387 8.12 -1.52 -4.05
N ILE A 388 6.89 -2.03 -4.13
CA ILE A 388 5.84 -1.52 -5.01
C ILE A 388 4.57 -1.32 -4.19
N PHE A 389 4.05 -0.09 -4.25
CA PHE A 389 2.71 0.22 -3.77
C PHE A 389 1.66 -0.47 -4.65
N SER A 390 0.72 -1.19 -4.02
CA SER A 390 -0.44 -1.76 -4.70
C SER A 390 -1.73 -1.50 -3.93
N ASP A 391 -2.80 -1.14 -4.66
CA ASP A 391 -4.18 -1.09 -4.15
C ASP A 391 -4.71 -2.51 -3.83
N TRP A 392 -4.05 -3.57 -4.32
CA TRP A 392 -4.37 -4.98 -4.06
C TRP A 392 -3.10 -5.79 -3.68
N PRO A 393 -2.67 -5.75 -2.41
CA PRO A 393 -1.35 -6.26 -2.00
C PRO A 393 -1.10 -7.75 -2.27
N ALA A 394 -2.15 -8.55 -2.41
CA ALA A 394 -2.06 -9.96 -2.79
C ALA A 394 -1.24 -10.17 -4.08
N THR A 395 -1.32 -9.26 -5.05
CA THR A 395 -0.58 -9.34 -6.32
C THR A 395 0.93 -9.24 -6.11
N THR A 396 1.39 -8.20 -5.41
CA THR A 396 2.82 -7.97 -5.17
C THR A 396 3.38 -8.95 -4.12
N THR A 397 2.55 -9.39 -3.17
CA THR A 397 2.90 -10.46 -2.22
C THR A 397 3.12 -11.78 -2.93
N PHE A 398 2.20 -12.19 -3.81
CA PHE A 398 2.34 -13.39 -4.64
C PHE A 398 3.64 -13.34 -5.43
N TYR A 399 3.84 -12.26 -6.19
CA TYR A 399 5.05 -12.08 -6.99
C TYR A 399 6.32 -12.19 -6.14
N ALA A 400 6.39 -11.49 -5.00
CA ALA A 400 7.56 -11.49 -4.14
C ALA A 400 7.88 -12.88 -3.59
N ASN A 401 6.86 -13.61 -3.12
CA ASN A 401 7.03 -14.97 -2.60
C ASN A 401 7.48 -15.96 -3.69
N CYS A 402 7.05 -15.76 -4.94
CA CYS A 402 7.39 -16.64 -6.05
C CYS A 402 8.76 -16.31 -6.69
N MET A 403 9.08 -15.02 -6.81
CA MET A 403 10.18 -14.55 -7.67
C MET A 403 11.34 -13.93 -6.90
N LEU A 404 11.11 -13.42 -5.68
CA LEU A 404 12.12 -12.67 -4.91
C LEU A 404 12.60 -13.38 -3.64
N LYS A 405 11.76 -14.23 -3.02
CA LYS A 405 12.20 -15.06 -1.89
C LYS A 405 13.44 -15.85 -2.32
N PRO A 406 14.54 -15.84 -1.54
CA PRO A 406 15.74 -16.59 -1.86
C PRO A 406 15.36 -18.04 -2.09
N ARG A 407 15.47 -18.48 -3.34
CA ARG A 407 15.21 -19.88 -3.66
C ARG A 407 16.47 -20.68 -3.30
N ILE A 408 16.27 -21.79 -2.63
CA ILE A 408 17.31 -22.71 -2.15
C ILE A 408 18.06 -23.26 -3.38
N SER A 409 19.38 -23.11 -3.39
CA SER A 409 20.25 -23.46 -4.51
C SER A 409 20.47 -24.98 -4.61
N ILE A 410 21.00 -25.44 -5.74
CA ILE A 410 21.31 -26.86 -5.95
C ILE A 410 22.19 -27.42 -4.82
N GLY A 411 21.79 -28.54 -4.24
CA GLY A 411 22.49 -29.21 -3.12
C GLY A 411 22.22 -28.62 -1.74
N GLU A 412 21.53 -27.49 -1.62
CA GLU A 412 21.10 -26.95 -0.33
C GLU A 412 19.86 -27.68 0.19
N ALA A 413 19.75 -27.80 1.52
CA ALA A 413 18.71 -28.56 2.18
C ALA A 413 17.34 -27.90 1.95
N CYS A 414 16.34 -28.71 1.63
CA CYS A 414 14.98 -28.24 1.40
C CYS A 414 13.97 -29.07 2.20
N ASP A 415 12.81 -28.46 2.49
CA ASP A 415 11.68 -29.17 3.07
C ASP A 415 10.79 -29.71 1.94
N PRO A 416 10.58 -31.03 1.81
CA PRO A 416 9.70 -31.58 0.78
C PRO A 416 8.23 -31.18 0.97
N LEU A 417 7.82 -30.76 2.17
CA LEU A 417 6.49 -30.22 2.44
C LEU A 417 6.39 -28.72 2.12
N ARG A 418 7.53 -28.02 1.99
CA ARG A 418 7.64 -26.59 1.65
C ARG A 418 8.82 -26.36 0.68
N PRO A 419 8.75 -26.90 -0.54
CA PRO A 419 9.89 -26.88 -1.45
C PRO A 419 10.13 -25.46 -1.98
N ALA A 420 11.20 -24.82 -1.48
CA ALA A 420 11.61 -23.46 -1.88
C ALA A 420 12.79 -23.45 -2.86
N CYS A 421 12.94 -24.49 -3.68
CA CYS A 421 14.08 -24.65 -4.59
C CYS A 421 14.12 -23.65 -5.73
N ALA A 422 15.32 -23.32 -6.22
CA ALA A 422 15.52 -22.44 -7.38
C ALA A 422 14.84 -22.99 -8.65
N SER A 423 14.58 -22.11 -9.62
CA SER A 423 13.85 -22.49 -10.84
C SER A 423 14.52 -23.68 -11.55
N GLY A 424 13.71 -24.65 -11.99
CA GLY A 424 14.18 -25.88 -12.63
C GLY A 424 14.67 -26.97 -11.66
N LEU A 425 14.71 -26.70 -10.35
CA LEU A 425 15.10 -27.68 -9.33
C LEU A 425 13.89 -28.22 -8.58
N ALA A 426 13.92 -29.50 -8.25
CA ALA A 426 12.95 -30.15 -7.37
C ALA A 426 13.57 -30.44 -6.00
N CYS A 427 12.77 -30.37 -4.94
CA CYS A 427 13.21 -30.83 -3.62
C CYS A 427 13.19 -32.36 -3.61
N LEU A 428 14.34 -32.98 -3.87
CA LEU A 428 14.48 -34.43 -4.04
C LEU A 428 15.30 -35.05 -2.90
N PRO A 429 15.08 -36.33 -2.57
CA PRO A 429 15.93 -37.04 -1.63
C PRO A 429 17.38 -37.03 -2.10
N LYS A 430 18.34 -36.85 -1.18
CA LYS A 430 19.78 -36.89 -1.52
C LYS A 430 20.16 -38.23 -2.20
N PRO A 431 20.84 -38.23 -3.36
CA PRO A 431 21.37 -39.42 -3.98
C PRO A 431 22.52 -39.93 -3.12
N HIS A 432 22.28 -41.08 -2.49
CA HIS A 432 23.16 -41.86 -1.61
C HIS A 432 23.17 -41.53 -0.11
N SER A 433 22.17 -42.04 0.61
CA SER A 433 22.39 -42.63 1.94
C SER A 433 21.98 -44.12 1.95
N ARG A 434 22.74 -44.97 1.25
CA ARG A 434 22.76 -46.40 1.63
C ARG A 434 23.47 -46.51 2.98
N ARG A 435 22.76 -46.34 4.09
CA ARG A 435 23.12 -46.94 5.39
C ARG A 435 21.92 -47.02 6.34
N LYS A 436 21.69 -48.26 6.79
CA LYS A 436 20.78 -48.70 7.86
C LYS A 436 20.81 -47.79 9.09
N LEU A 437 19.64 -47.59 9.71
CA LEU A 437 19.49 -47.75 11.16
C LEU A 437 18.02 -47.98 11.53
N MET A 438 17.83 -49.06 12.29
CA MET A 438 16.63 -49.34 13.06
C MET A 438 16.52 -48.33 14.20
N PHE A 439 15.28 -47.94 14.52
CA PHE A 439 14.86 -47.06 15.61
C PHE A 439 15.28 -45.59 15.48
N ALA A 440 14.32 -44.72 15.13
CA ALA A 440 14.46 -43.26 15.24
C ALA A 440 13.24 -42.67 15.95
N SER A 441 13.52 -41.90 17.00
CA SER A 441 12.57 -41.05 17.72
C SER A 441 12.23 -39.81 16.88
N THR A 442 11.09 -39.22 17.20
CA THR A 442 10.26 -38.31 16.40
C THR A 442 10.72 -36.85 16.26
N ASP A 443 12.02 -36.53 16.23
CA ASP A 443 12.43 -35.12 16.10
C ASP A 443 13.73 -34.95 15.29
N LYS A 444 13.57 -34.68 13.98
CA LYS A 444 14.46 -33.96 13.02
C LYS A 444 14.38 -34.58 11.60
N CYS A 445 13.41 -34.16 10.79
CA CYS A 445 13.27 -34.55 9.38
C CYS A 445 13.94 -33.60 8.35
N ALA A 446 14.69 -32.58 8.77
CA ALA A 446 15.13 -31.52 7.85
C ALA A 446 16.44 -31.79 7.06
N ALA A 447 17.05 -32.98 7.14
CA ALA A 447 18.41 -33.21 6.60
C ALA A 447 18.51 -34.09 5.33
N ASP A 448 17.41 -34.71 4.87
CA ASP A 448 17.46 -35.79 3.85
C ASP A 448 17.10 -35.37 2.42
N TYR A 449 16.60 -34.14 2.23
CA TYR A 449 16.18 -33.61 0.93
C TYR A 449 17.01 -32.38 0.55
N THR A 450 17.29 -32.24 -0.74
CA THR A 450 18.02 -31.10 -1.31
C THR A 450 17.42 -30.70 -2.65
N CYS A 451 17.62 -29.44 -3.04
CA CYS A 451 17.24 -28.98 -4.36
C CYS A 451 18.14 -29.60 -5.44
N MET A 452 17.54 -30.21 -6.46
CA MET A 452 18.21 -30.96 -7.54
C MET A 452 17.62 -30.74 -8.90
#